data_AF-A0A9W3SZV1-F1
#
_entry.id   AF-A0A9W3SZV1-F1
#
_cell.length_a   1.000
_cell.length_b   1.000
_cell.length_c   1.000
_cell.angle_alpha   90.00
_cell.angle_beta   90.00
_cell.angle_gamma   90.00
#
_symmetry.space_group_name_H-M   'P 1'
#
loop_
_entity.id
_entity.type
_entity.pdbx_description
1 polymer ?
#
loop_
_entity_poly.entity_id
_entity_poly.type
_entity_poly.pdbx_seq_one_letter_code
_entity_poly.pdbx_strand_id
1 'polypeptide(L)' 'MDKLYSYVVKSEQKIIGCDSILCGHVNKVFEQANKLLFYVYEDAVQVEIFEYESGSFIHVKTINVY' A
#
# COMPACT_ATOMS: atom_id res chain seq x y z
N MET A 1 -0.13 -18.16 7.01
CA MET A 1 -1.44 -18.03 6.35
C MET A 1 -1.41 -16.70 5.62
N ASP A 2 -1.81 -16.68 4.35
CA ASP A 2 -1.85 -15.42 3.61
C ASP A 2 -2.98 -14.55 4.13
N LYS A 3 -2.72 -13.25 4.21
CA LYS A 3 -3.68 -12.22 4.59
C LYS A 3 -3.91 -11.30 3.41
N LEU A 4 -5.11 -10.74 3.32
CA LEU A 4 -5.42 -9.74 2.31
C LEU A 4 -4.96 -8.38 2.81
N TYR A 5 -4.08 -7.75 2.05
CA TYR A 5 -3.67 -6.37 2.24
C TYR A 5 -4.14 -5.52 1.07
N SER A 6 -4.46 -4.27 1.35
CA SER A 6 -4.64 -3.24 0.34
C SER A 6 -3.69 -2.10 0.63
N TYR A 7 -3.28 -1.38 -0.41
CA TYR A 7 -2.55 -0.14 -0.22
C TYR A 7 -3.09 0.96 -1.11
N VAL A 8 -2.88 2.18 -0.66
CA VAL A 8 -3.28 3.41 -1.33
C VAL A 8 -2.05 4.29 -1.48
N VAL A 9 -1.81 4.75 -2.70
CA VAL A 9 -0.71 5.65 -3.07
C VAL A 9 -1.26 7.07 -3.16
N LYS A 10 -0.60 8.01 -2.50
CA LYS A 10 -1.00 9.42 -2.44
C LYS A 10 0.09 10.32 -3.00
N SER A 11 -0.33 11.36 -3.71
CA SER A 11 0.45 12.54 -4.09
C SER A 11 -0.17 13.74 -3.40
N GLU A 12 0.58 14.42 -2.55
CA GLU A 12 0.12 15.55 -1.72
C GLU A 12 -1.21 15.25 -1.01
N GLN A 13 -2.34 15.75 -1.55
CA GLN A 13 -3.69 15.58 -0.99
C GLN A 13 -4.60 14.67 -1.84
N LYS A 14 -4.06 13.98 -2.84
CA LYS A 14 -4.81 13.16 -3.79
C LYS A 14 -4.39 11.71 -3.74
N ILE A 15 -5.36 10.80 -3.82
CA ILE A 15 -5.12 9.38 -4.09
C ILE A 15 -4.86 9.23 -5.59
N ILE A 16 -3.70 8.68 -5.94
CA ILE A 16 -3.26 8.48 -7.33
C ILE A 16 -3.19 7.00 -7.74
N GLY A 17 -3.30 6.09 -6.77
CA GLY A 17 -3.34 4.65 -7.04
C GLY A 17 -3.80 3.84 -5.83
N CYS A 18 -4.27 2.64 -6.09
CA CYS A 18 -4.53 1.63 -5.07
C CYS A 18 -4.45 0.24 -5.69
N ASP A 19 -4.11 -0.75 -4.87
CA ASP A 19 -4.18 -2.17 -5.25
C ASP A 19 -4.34 -3.05 -4.01
N SER A 20 -4.56 -4.34 -4.22
CA SER A 20 -4.67 -5.35 -3.17
C SER A 20 -3.86 -6.60 -3.47
N ILE A 21 -3.26 -7.19 -2.44
CA ILE A 21 -2.43 -8.39 -2.52
C ILE A 21 -2.77 -9.36 -1.40
N LEU A 22 -2.88 -10.64 -1.75
CA LEU A 22 -2.86 -11.75 -0.79
C LEU A 22 -1.41 -12.16 -0.52
N CYS A 23 -0.93 -11.95 0.72
CA CYS A 23 0.41 -12.37 1.09
C CYS A 23 0.54 -12.66 2.59
N GLY A 24 1.51 -13.51 2.95
CA GLY A 24 1.75 -13.89 4.34
C GLY A 24 2.40 -12.82 5.23
N HIS A 25 2.84 -11.68 4.68
CA HIS A 25 3.54 -10.65 5.46
C HIS A 25 3.49 -9.26 4.82
N VAL A 26 3.20 -8.23 5.62
CA VAL A 26 3.11 -6.82 5.19
C VAL A 26 4.34 -6.30 4.43
N ASN A 27 5.53 -6.84 4.69
CA ASN A 27 6.76 -6.46 3.97
C ASN A 27 6.69 -6.77 2.46
N LYS A 28 5.93 -7.79 2.04
CA LYS A 28 5.74 -8.07 0.61
C LYS A 28 4.89 -7.02 -0.08
N VAL A 29 3.92 -6.44 0.64
CA VAL A 29 3.12 -5.30 0.17
C VAL A 29 4.03 -4.11 -0.11
N PHE A 30 5.02 -3.87 0.75
CA PHE A 30 6.00 -2.80 0.55
C PHE A 30 6.88 -3.03 -0.67
N GLU A 31 7.40 -4.23 -0.88
CA GLU A 31 8.19 -4.54 -2.08
C GLU A 31 7.40 -4.33 -3.37
N GLN A 32 6.11 -4.66 -3.36
CA GLN A 32 5.22 -4.45 -4.50
C GLN A 32 4.89 -2.97 -4.70
N ALA A 33 4.51 -2.27 -3.63
CA ALA A 33 4.24 -0.84 -3.66
C ALA A 33 5.47 -0.07 -4.16
N ASN A 34 6.68 -0.37 -3.68
CA ASN A 34 7.93 0.25 -4.13
C ASN A 34 8.19 0.10 -5.63
N LYS A 35 7.91 -1.08 -6.20
CA LYS A 35 8.03 -1.25 -7.65
C LYS A 35 7.10 -0.30 -8.39
N LEU A 36 5.86 -0.18 -7.94
CA LEU A 36 4.89 0.71 -8.59
C LEU A 36 5.18 2.19 -8.33
N LEU A 37 5.69 2.54 -7.15
CA LEU A 37 6.15 3.90 -6.85
C LEU A 37 7.23 4.34 -7.84
N PHE A 38 8.23 3.50 -8.10
CA PHE A 38 9.34 3.87 -8.96
C PHE A 38 8.98 3.89 -10.46
N TYR A 39 8.08 3.02 -10.91
CA TYR A 39 7.80 2.86 -12.36
C TYR A 39 6.47 3.46 -12.84
N VAL A 40 5.53 3.78 -11.94
CA VAL A 40 4.16 4.16 -12.29
C VAL A 40 3.74 5.47 -11.63
N TYR A 41 4.13 5.69 -10.37
CA TYR A 41 3.64 6.81 -9.55
C TYR A 41 4.78 7.76 -9.16
N GLU A 42 5.36 8.45 -10.14
CA GLU A 42 6.51 9.36 -9.93
C GLU A 42 6.22 10.49 -8.92
N ASP A 43 4.97 10.96 -8.85
CA ASP A 43 4.53 12.02 -7.91
C ASP A 43 4.12 11.49 -6.53
N ALA A 44 4.29 10.19 -6.26
CA ALA A 44 3.88 9.62 -4.99
C ALA A 44 4.74 10.13 -3.84
N VAL A 45 4.09 10.65 -2.80
CA VAL A 45 4.74 11.11 -1.56
C VAL A 45 4.46 10.18 -0.39
N GLN A 46 3.44 9.33 -0.50
CA GLN A 46 3.01 8.48 0.60
C GLN A 46 2.29 7.21 0.12
N VAL A 47 2.49 6.12 0.87
CA VAL A 47 1.73 4.87 0.75
C VAL A 47 1.13 4.50 2.10
N GLU A 48 -0.17 4.28 2.13
CA GLU A 48 -0.89 3.72 3.29
C GLU A 48 -1.22 2.26 3.01
N ILE A 49 -0.96 1.39 3.98
CA ILE A 49 -1.22 -0.05 3.90
C ILE A 49 -2.29 -0.43 4.92
N PHE A 50 -3.23 -1.24 4.47
CA PHE A 50 -4.36 -1.73 5.22
C PHE A 50 -4.36 -3.25 5.22
N GLU A 51 -4.68 -3.86 6.35
CA GLU A 51 -4.89 -5.30 6.48
C GLU A 51 -6.38 -5.60 6.59
N TYR A 52 -6.88 -6.59 5.87
CA TYR A 52 -8.27 -7.03 5.99
C TYR A 52 -8.41 -7.98 7.17
N GLU A 53 -9.11 -7.53 8.21
CA GLU A 53 -9.41 -8.30 9.40
C GLU A 53 -10.90 -8.23 9.72
N SER A 54 -11.51 -9.38 10.00
CA SER A 54 -12.89 -9.48 10.51
C SER A 54 -13.94 -8.66 9.73
N GLY A 55 -13.84 -8.62 8.41
CA GLY A 55 -14.80 -7.91 7.56
C GLY A 55 -14.41 -6.49 7.17
N SER A 56 -13.31 -5.95 7.70
CA SER A 56 -12.92 -4.53 7.52
C SER A 56 -11.44 -4.36 7.20
N PHE A 57 -11.10 -3.27 6.53
CA PHE A 57 -9.71 -2.85 6.31
C PHE A 57 -9.22 -1.99 7.47
N ILE A 58 -8.20 -2.48 8.18
CA ILE A 58 -7.56 -1.80 9.30
C ILE A 58 -6.26 -1.18 8.81
N HIS A 59 -6.06 0.12 9.07
CA HIS A 59 -4.80 0.79 8.73
C HIS A 59 -3.67 0.25 9.59
N VAL A 60 -2.59 -0.25 8.97
CA VAL A 60 -1.49 -0.89 9.68
C VAL A 60 -0.15 -0.18 9.50
N LYS A 61 0.03 0.59 8.42
CA LYS A 61 1.30 1.25 8.15
C LYS A 61 1.14 2.44 7.21
N THR A 62 1.95 3.48 7.43
CA THR A 62 2.17 4.55 6.47
C THR A 62 3.65 4.63 6.15
N ILE A 63 3.98 4.84 4.88
CA ILE A 63 5.33 5.02 4.39
C ILE A 63 5.35 6.33 3.62
N ASN A 64 6.28 7.21 3.96
CA ASN A 64 6.57 8.40 3.17
C ASN A 64 7.66 8.08 2.16
N VAL A 65 7.48 8.56 0.94
CA VAL A 65 8.41 8.39 -0.18
C VAL A 65 9.27 9.65 -0.22
N TYR A 66 10.59 9.49 -0.12
CA TYR A 66 11.59 10.58 -0.13
C TYR A 66 12.61 10.34 -1.23
#